data_AF-A0A7S0CAH4-F1
#
_entry.id   AF-A0A7S0CAH4-F1
#
_cell.length_a   1.000
_cell.length_b   1.000
_cell.length_c   1.000
_cell.angle_alpha   90.00
_cell.angle_beta   90.00
_cell.angle_gamma   90.00
#
_symmetry.space_group_name_H-M   'P 1'
#
loop_
_entity.id
_entity.type
_entity.pdbx_description
1 polymer ?
#
loop_
_entity_poly.entity_id
_entity_poly.type
_entity_poly.pdbx_seq_one_letter_code
_entity_poly.pdbx_strand_id
1 'polypeptide(L)'
;VEQMRLQAETAALAVRRAAAGLLAEQQQQQLSSAKLGSTLQVYFHLGELPQAAWSAVAQSLATAEKAASQFFNPGSLQRLNETAVSEAKFALDVSDAAAVGVTEPNQKKTLGESLERATMKKLKIKRAEAASKWAHAVGDAAFKVWNLHRVLARKSDASTRQNFLEVVSKAPIPEKFQDAEKQIRSSEGGADDAG
;
A
#
# COMPACT_ATOMS: atom_id res chain seq x y z
N VAL A 1 -44.14 9.69 14.03
CA VAL A 1 -42.78 9.43 14.55
C VAL A 1 -42.04 8.40 13.71
N GLU A 2 -42.68 7.27 13.38
CA GLU A 2 -42.05 6.18 12.61
C GLU A 2 -41.70 6.55 11.16
N GLN A 3 -42.54 7.32 10.47
CA GLN A 3 -42.22 7.86 9.14
C GLN A 3 -41.02 8.84 9.15
N MET A 4 -40.92 9.69 10.18
CA MET A 4 -39.75 10.58 10.34
C MET A 4 -38.47 9.78 10.64
N ARG A 5 -38.59 8.66 11.36
CA ARG A 5 -37.48 7.75 11.63
C ARG A 5 -36.96 7.10 10.35
N LEU A 6 -37.85 6.57 9.52
CA LEU A 6 -37.52 5.99 8.20
C LEU A 6 -36.87 7.01 7.26
N GLN A 7 -37.39 8.24 7.23
CA GLN A 7 -36.80 9.33 6.45
C GLN A 7 -35.40 9.71 6.95
N ALA A 8 -35.20 9.78 8.27
CA ALA A 8 -33.89 10.05 8.86
C ALA A 8 -32.87 8.93 8.58
N GLU A 9 -33.29 7.66 8.68
CA GLU A 9 -32.45 6.51 8.32
C GLU A 9 -32.06 6.53 6.84
N THR A 10 -32.99 6.87 5.95
CA THR A 10 -32.73 6.97 4.50
C THR A 10 -31.74 8.10 4.19
N ALA A 11 -31.92 9.26 4.82
CA ALA A 11 -31.00 10.40 4.69
C ALA A 11 -29.60 10.05 5.24
N ALA A 12 -29.52 9.41 6.41
CA ALA A 12 -28.26 8.95 6.98
C ALA A 12 -27.55 7.96 6.06
N LEU A 13 -28.26 7.00 5.45
CA LEU A 13 -27.69 6.08 4.46
C LEU A 13 -27.15 6.80 3.23
N ALA A 14 -27.86 7.81 2.71
CA ALA A 14 -27.39 8.62 1.58
C ALA A 14 -26.10 9.38 1.93
N VAL A 15 -26.06 9.99 3.13
CA VAL A 15 -24.89 10.70 3.64
C VAL A 15 -23.72 9.75 3.85
N ARG A 16 -23.95 8.54 4.40
CA ARG A 16 -22.91 7.50 4.53
C ARG A 16 -22.32 7.10 3.19
N ARG A 17 -23.16 6.85 2.17
CA ARG A 17 -22.70 6.48 0.82
C ARG A 17 -21.86 7.60 0.20
N ALA A 18 -22.30 8.85 0.33
CA ALA A 18 -21.55 10.00 -0.16
C ALA A 18 -20.20 10.17 0.58
N ALA A 19 -20.20 10.05 1.91
CA ALA A 19 -18.99 10.12 2.72
C ALA A 19 -18.01 8.98 2.41
N ALA A 20 -18.52 7.77 2.16
CA ALA A 20 -17.71 6.62 1.77
C ALA A 20 -17.07 6.80 0.39
N GLY A 21 -17.83 7.33 -0.58
CA GLY A 21 -17.30 7.71 -1.90
C GLY A 21 -16.17 8.74 -1.78
N LEU A 22 -16.39 9.81 -1.02
CA LEU A 22 -15.37 10.84 -0.80
C LEU A 22 -14.14 10.31 -0.06
N LEU A 23 -14.31 9.41 0.91
CA LEU A 23 -13.19 8.79 1.61
C LEU A 23 -12.38 7.89 0.67
N ALA A 24 -13.05 7.13 -0.21
CA ALA A 24 -12.39 6.31 -1.22
C ALA A 24 -11.63 7.17 -2.25
N GLU A 25 -12.22 8.27 -2.72
CA GLU A 25 -11.55 9.25 -3.58
C GLU A 25 -10.32 9.87 -2.90
N GLN A 26 -10.44 10.22 -1.61
CA GLN A 26 -9.32 10.77 -0.82
C GLN A 26 -8.18 9.76 -0.69
N GLN A 27 -8.50 8.47 -0.54
CA GLN A 27 -7.50 7.41 -0.54
C GLN A 27 -6.86 7.22 -1.91
N GLN A 28 -7.54 7.50 -3.02
CA GLN A 28 -6.96 7.36 -4.36
C GLN A 28 -6.12 8.57 -4.79
N GLN A 29 -6.56 9.79 -4.47
CA GLN A 29 -6.02 11.02 -5.06
C GLN A 29 -5.21 11.90 -4.10
N GLN A 30 -4.87 11.43 -2.89
CA GLN A 30 -4.16 12.22 -1.85
C GLN A 30 -4.77 13.63 -1.68
N LEU A 31 -6.10 13.71 -1.64
CA LEU A 31 -6.83 14.98 -1.56
C LEU A 31 -6.52 15.74 -0.25
N SER A 32 -6.85 17.04 -0.21
CA SER A 32 -6.46 17.95 0.87
C SER A 32 -6.91 17.48 2.27
N SER A 33 -6.05 17.69 3.27
CA SER A 33 -6.33 17.35 4.68
C SER A 33 -7.61 18.00 5.21
N ALA A 34 -7.99 19.16 4.66
CA ALA A 34 -9.24 19.84 5.00
C ALA A 34 -10.47 19.01 4.59
N LYS A 35 -10.48 18.45 3.36
CA LYS A 35 -11.58 17.61 2.89
C LYS A 35 -11.68 16.33 3.71
N LEU A 36 -10.56 15.68 4.01
CA LEU A 36 -10.52 14.50 4.88
C LEU A 36 -11.07 14.80 6.27
N GLY A 37 -10.66 15.93 6.86
CA GLY A 37 -11.20 16.38 8.13
C GLY A 37 -12.72 16.52 8.08
N SER A 38 -13.28 17.17 7.05
CA SER A 38 -14.74 17.33 6.91
C SER A 38 -15.46 15.99 6.73
N THR A 39 -14.92 15.06 5.95
CA THR A 39 -15.47 13.71 5.81
C THR A 39 -15.49 12.98 7.16
N LEU A 40 -14.41 13.05 7.93
CA LEU A 40 -14.34 12.43 9.26
C LEU A 40 -15.31 13.07 10.26
N GLN A 41 -15.58 14.38 10.12
CA GLN A 41 -16.58 15.07 10.94
C GLN A 41 -17.99 14.50 10.73
N VAL A 42 -18.34 14.17 9.48
CA VAL A 42 -19.62 13.51 9.16
C VAL A 42 -19.69 12.15 9.86
N TYR A 43 -18.64 11.33 9.76
CA TYR A 43 -18.60 10.05 10.47
C TYR A 43 -18.65 10.18 11.99
N PHE A 44 -18.05 11.22 12.56
CA PHE A 44 -18.14 11.51 13.99
C PHE A 44 -19.60 11.77 14.41
N HIS A 45 -20.32 12.63 13.70
CA HIS A 45 -21.72 12.92 13.99
C HIS A 45 -22.66 11.74 13.74
N LEU A 46 -22.27 10.79 12.88
CA LEU A 46 -22.99 9.54 12.67
C LEU A 46 -22.63 8.45 13.71
N GLY A 47 -21.66 8.69 14.60
CA GLY A 47 -21.18 7.69 15.56
C GLY A 47 -20.31 6.58 14.95
N GLU A 48 -19.86 6.76 13.71
CA GLU A 48 -19.18 5.72 12.90
C GLU A 48 -17.69 6.04 12.65
N LEU A 49 -17.16 7.09 13.28
CA LEU A 49 -15.78 7.53 13.11
C LEU A 49 -14.75 6.39 13.31
N PRO A 50 -14.81 5.58 14.38
CA PRO A 50 -13.86 4.48 14.56
C PRO A 50 -13.93 3.45 13.42
N GLN A 51 -15.14 3.08 13.00
CA GLN A 51 -15.33 2.11 11.91
C GLN A 51 -14.77 2.64 10.59
N ALA A 52 -15.03 3.91 10.26
CA ALA A 52 -14.51 4.56 9.06
C ALA A 52 -12.98 4.64 9.06
N ALA A 53 -12.38 5.03 10.20
CA ALA A 53 -10.93 5.12 10.36
C ALA A 53 -10.26 3.75 10.17
N TRP A 54 -10.73 2.72 10.88
CA TRP A 54 -10.18 1.37 10.78
C TRP A 54 -10.43 0.71 9.41
N SER A 55 -11.53 1.04 8.74
CA SER A 55 -11.79 0.62 7.36
C SER A 55 -10.75 1.20 6.41
N ALA A 56 -10.44 2.50 6.55
CA ALA A 56 -9.43 3.17 5.72
C ALA A 56 -8.01 2.63 5.96
N VAL A 57 -7.66 2.32 7.22
CA VAL A 57 -6.39 1.66 7.54
C VAL A 57 -6.33 0.29 6.88
N ALA A 58 -7.41 -0.50 6.93
CA ALA A 58 -7.43 -1.83 6.34
C ALA A 58 -7.37 -1.82 4.80
N GLN A 59 -8.01 -0.86 4.15
CA GLN A 59 -7.89 -0.68 2.70
C GLN A 59 -6.45 -0.33 2.28
N SER A 60 -5.78 0.51 3.08
CA SER A 60 -4.37 0.84 2.88
C SER A 60 -3.49 -0.39 3.09
N LEU A 61 -3.71 -1.16 4.15
CA LEU A 61 -3.00 -2.40 4.42
C LEU A 61 -3.17 -3.43 3.28
N ALA A 62 -4.42 -3.67 2.84
CA ALA A 62 -4.70 -4.59 1.73
C ALA A 62 -3.98 -4.18 0.44
N THR A 63 -3.80 -2.88 0.20
CA THR A 63 -3.02 -2.37 -0.94
C THR A 63 -1.54 -2.73 -0.80
N ALA A 64 -0.96 -2.55 0.39
CA ALA A 64 0.42 -2.91 0.67
C ALA A 64 0.65 -4.42 0.58
N GLU A 65 -0.26 -5.23 1.14
CA GLU A 65 -0.22 -6.70 1.06
C GLU A 65 -0.35 -7.20 -0.39
N LYS A 66 -1.21 -6.57 -1.19
CA LYS A 66 -1.31 -6.88 -2.62
C LYS A 66 -0.01 -6.57 -3.35
N ALA A 67 0.63 -5.44 -3.06
CA ALA A 67 1.91 -5.10 -3.66
C ALA A 67 3.02 -6.08 -3.23
N ALA A 68 3.06 -6.43 -1.94
CA ALA A 68 4.03 -7.39 -1.40
C ALA A 68 3.82 -8.79 -2.00
N SER A 69 2.59 -9.29 -2.03
CA SER A 69 2.28 -10.59 -2.62
C SER A 69 2.63 -10.63 -4.11
N GLN A 70 2.37 -9.56 -4.87
CA GLN A 70 2.77 -9.50 -6.29
C GLN A 70 4.29 -9.52 -6.49
N PHE A 71 5.04 -8.82 -5.64
CA PHE A 71 6.49 -8.72 -5.74
C PHE A 71 7.20 -10.01 -5.30
N PHE A 72 6.77 -10.60 -4.19
CA PHE A 72 7.38 -11.81 -3.62
C PHE A 72 6.78 -13.12 -4.15
N ASN A 73 5.79 -13.08 -5.06
CA ASN A 73 5.26 -14.28 -5.68
C ASN A 73 6.35 -15.01 -6.50
N PRO A 74 6.57 -16.32 -6.28
CA PRO A 74 7.56 -17.09 -7.03
C PRO A 74 7.40 -16.99 -8.56
N GLY A 75 6.16 -16.98 -9.06
CA GLY A 75 5.86 -16.83 -10.48
C GLY A 75 6.14 -15.42 -11.01
N SER A 76 6.10 -14.37 -10.18
CA SER A 76 6.55 -13.04 -10.58
C SER A 76 8.08 -12.98 -10.71
N LEU A 77 8.80 -13.61 -9.77
CA LEU A 77 10.25 -13.70 -9.80
C LEU A 77 10.75 -14.53 -11.00
N GLN A 78 10.07 -15.63 -11.32
CA GLN A 78 10.35 -16.44 -12.50
C GLN A 78 10.13 -15.62 -13.79
N ARG A 79 9.01 -14.91 -13.91
CA ARG A 79 8.74 -14.05 -15.08
C ARG A 79 9.78 -12.94 -15.25
N LEU A 80 10.28 -12.35 -14.16
CA LEU A 80 11.38 -11.37 -14.23
C LEU A 80 12.65 -12.00 -14.81
N ASN A 81 12.95 -13.24 -14.42
CA ASN A 81 14.10 -13.98 -14.94
C ASN A 81 13.94 -14.31 -16.43
N GLU A 82 12.80 -14.85 -16.83
CA GLU A 82 12.49 -15.17 -18.24
C GLU A 82 12.55 -13.93 -19.13
N THR A 83 11.98 -12.81 -18.66
CA THR A 83 12.02 -11.53 -19.39
C THR A 83 13.45 -11.01 -19.51
N ALA A 84 14.25 -11.08 -18.44
CA ALA A 84 15.64 -10.66 -18.47
C ALA A 84 16.49 -11.51 -19.43
N VAL A 85 16.25 -12.83 -19.49
CA VAL A 85 16.89 -13.74 -20.45
C VAL A 85 16.49 -13.41 -21.88
N SER A 86 15.20 -13.21 -22.14
CA SER A 86 14.71 -12.84 -23.47
C SER A 86 15.29 -11.52 -23.95
N GLU A 87 15.33 -10.48 -23.10
CA GLU A 87 15.89 -9.18 -23.48
C GLU A 87 17.41 -9.21 -23.66
N ALA A 88 18.12 -10.04 -22.89
CA ALA A 88 19.57 -10.20 -23.04
C ALA A 88 19.94 -10.91 -24.34
N LYS A 89 19.19 -11.95 -24.73
CA LYS A 89 19.33 -12.63 -26.02
C LYS A 89 19.10 -11.66 -27.17
N PHE A 90 17.98 -10.92 -27.13
CA PHE A 90 17.67 -9.92 -28.15
C PHE A 90 18.76 -8.84 -28.27
N ALA A 91 19.28 -8.35 -27.14
CA ALA A 91 20.35 -7.34 -27.17
C ALA A 91 21.66 -7.86 -27.78
N LEU A 92 21.95 -9.15 -27.65
CA LEU A 92 23.15 -9.78 -28.22
C LEU A 92 22.98 -10.16 -29.69
N ASP A 93 21.81 -10.66 -30.09
CA ASP A 93 21.50 -10.95 -31.50
C ASP A 93 21.58 -9.67 -32.36
N VAL A 94 21.17 -8.52 -31.81
CA VAL A 94 21.30 -7.21 -32.46
C VAL A 94 22.76 -6.76 -32.56
N SER A 95 23.63 -7.12 -31.60
CA SER A 95 25.05 -6.77 -31.66
C SER A 95 25.86 -7.68 -32.59
N ASP A 96 25.50 -8.97 -32.70
CA ASP A 96 26.18 -9.93 -33.58
C ASP A 96 25.79 -9.72 -35.05
N ALA A 97 24.57 -9.24 -35.34
CA ALA A 97 24.17 -8.84 -36.69
C ALA A 97 25.03 -7.68 -37.25
N ALA A 98 25.68 -6.89 -36.39
CA ALA A 98 26.62 -5.83 -36.78
C ALA A 98 28.07 -6.34 -36.95
N ALA A 99 28.38 -7.57 -36.51
CA ALA A 99 29.72 -8.15 -36.49
C ALA A 99 29.77 -9.45 -37.33
N VAL A 100 29.40 -9.36 -38.61
CA VAL A 100 29.49 -10.50 -39.52
C VAL A 100 30.95 -10.72 -39.94
N GLY A 101 31.63 -11.66 -39.27
CA GLY A 101 32.96 -12.11 -39.71
C GLY A 101 33.61 -13.16 -38.79
N VAL A 102 33.64 -14.41 -39.28
CA VAL A 102 34.49 -15.56 -38.89
C VAL A 102 34.09 -16.30 -37.59
N THR A 103 33.69 -17.57 -37.76
CA THR A 103 33.26 -18.51 -36.72
C THR A 103 34.37 -19.49 -36.31
N GLU A 104 34.89 -19.34 -35.09
CA GLU A 104 35.82 -20.30 -34.45
C GLU A 104 35.19 -20.94 -33.19
N PRO A 105 35.58 -22.18 -32.82
CA PRO A 105 35.02 -22.89 -31.66
C PRO A 105 35.28 -22.20 -30.31
N ASN A 106 36.29 -21.32 -30.23
CA ASN A 106 36.61 -20.54 -29.03
C ASN A 106 35.61 -19.40 -28.77
N GLN A 107 34.82 -18.99 -29.77
CA GLN A 107 33.79 -17.95 -29.63
C GLN A 107 32.52 -18.42 -28.90
N LYS A 108 32.23 -19.73 -28.87
CA LYS A 108 31.03 -20.24 -28.17
C LYS A 108 31.12 -20.04 -26.65
N LYS A 109 32.33 -20.12 -26.09
CA LYS A 109 32.56 -19.89 -24.66
C LYS A 109 32.44 -18.41 -24.30
N THR A 110 32.95 -17.51 -25.14
CA THR A 110 32.85 -16.07 -24.93
C THR A 110 31.43 -15.53 -25.13
N LEU A 111 30.65 -16.11 -26.05
CA LEU A 111 29.22 -15.82 -26.22
C LEU A 111 28.39 -16.22 -25.01
N GLY A 112 28.66 -17.39 -24.42
CA GLY A 112 28.02 -17.84 -23.18
C GLY A 112 28.28 -16.88 -22.01
N GLU A 113 29.55 -16.51 -21.80
CA GLU A 113 29.92 -15.53 -20.78
C GLU A 113 29.33 -14.13 -21.04
N SER A 114 29.23 -13.71 -22.29
CA SER A 114 28.60 -12.44 -22.68
C SER A 114 27.10 -12.44 -22.39
N LEU A 115 26.40 -13.53 -22.70
CA LEU A 115 24.98 -13.73 -22.38
C LEU A 115 24.75 -13.76 -20.88
N GLU A 116 25.58 -14.45 -20.10
CA GLU A 116 25.49 -14.44 -18.64
C GLU A 116 25.69 -13.04 -18.04
N ARG A 117 26.65 -12.26 -18.55
CA ARG A 117 26.84 -10.87 -18.11
C ARG A 117 25.65 -9.98 -18.50
N ALA A 118 25.15 -10.12 -19.71
CA ALA A 118 24.00 -9.36 -20.21
C ALA A 118 22.71 -9.68 -19.43
N THR A 119 22.45 -10.96 -19.17
CA THR A 119 21.32 -11.42 -18.36
C THR A 119 21.41 -10.91 -16.94
N MET A 120 22.57 -11.01 -16.28
CA MET A 120 22.77 -10.47 -14.93
C MET A 120 22.53 -8.95 -14.88
N LYS A 121 23.01 -8.20 -15.86
CA LYS A 121 22.76 -6.75 -15.96
C LYS A 121 21.27 -6.44 -16.10
N LYS A 122 20.57 -7.14 -17.00
CA LYS A 122 19.12 -6.98 -17.21
C LYS A 122 18.32 -7.38 -15.97
N LEU A 123 18.68 -8.48 -15.34
CA LEU A 123 18.04 -8.97 -14.12
C LEU A 123 18.17 -7.95 -12.98
N LYS A 124 19.33 -7.32 -12.80
CA LYS A 124 19.53 -6.25 -11.82
C LYS A 124 18.59 -5.08 -12.06
N ILE A 125 18.49 -4.60 -13.30
CA ILE A 125 17.60 -3.48 -13.67
C ILE A 125 16.13 -3.84 -13.40
N LYS A 126 15.69 -5.01 -13.87
CA LYS A 126 14.30 -5.47 -13.69
C LYS A 126 13.93 -5.67 -12.22
N ARG A 127 14.87 -6.20 -11.41
CA ARG A 127 14.69 -6.32 -9.96
C ARG A 127 14.60 -4.94 -9.30
N ALA A 128 15.43 -3.98 -9.69
CA ALA A 128 15.38 -2.62 -9.18
C ALA A 128 14.05 -1.93 -9.53
N GLU A 129 13.58 -2.07 -10.77
CA GLU A 129 12.28 -1.54 -11.21
C GLU A 129 11.11 -2.16 -10.43
N ALA A 130 11.11 -3.49 -10.27
CA ALA A 130 10.08 -4.19 -9.51
C ALA A 130 10.10 -3.79 -8.02
N ALA A 131 11.30 -3.67 -7.43
CA ALA A 131 11.46 -3.23 -6.05
C ALA A 131 11.00 -1.78 -5.86
N SER A 132 11.29 -0.90 -6.82
CA SER A 132 10.82 0.49 -6.82
C SER A 132 9.29 0.57 -6.86
N LYS A 133 8.64 -0.21 -7.73
CA LYS A 133 7.17 -0.29 -7.79
C LYS A 133 6.55 -0.78 -6.49
N TRP A 134 7.13 -1.84 -5.91
CA TRP A 134 6.71 -2.35 -4.61
C TRP A 134 6.87 -1.31 -3.49
N ALA A 135 8.05 -0.70 -3.39
CA ALA A 135 8.34 0.30 -2.38
C ALA A 135 7.43 1.53 -2.50
N HIS A 136 7.12 1.97 -3.73
CA HIS A 136 6.19 3.06 -3.96
C HIS A 136 4.77 2.73 -3.49
N ALA A 137 4.26 1.54 -3.81
CA ALA A 137 2.92 1.12 -3.39
C ALA A 137 2.79 0.98 -1.86
N VAL A 138 3.82 0.44 -1.20
CA VAL A 138 3.88 0.36 0.27
C VAL A 138 4.00 1.75 0.89
N GLY A 139 4.85 2.61 0.33
CA GLY A 139 5.03 4.00 0.76
C GLY A 139 3.74 4.81 0.65
N ASP A 140 3.00 4.68 -0.44
CA ASP A 140 1.70 5.33 -0.64
C ASP A 140 0.67 4.85 0.38
N ALA A 141 0.61 3.54 0.65
CA ALA A 141 -0.27 3.00 1.68
C ALA A 141 0.07 3.55 3.07
N ALA A 142 1.35 3.56 3.44
CA ALA A 142 1.82 4.11 4.71
C ALA A 142 1.51 5.61 4.83
N PHE A 143 1.72 6.38 3.76
CA PHE A 143 1.42 7.81 3.74
C PHE A 143 -0.06 8.11 3.93
N LYS A 144 -0.97 7.28 3.39
CA LYS A 144 -2.41 7.41 3.60
C LYS A 144 -2.79 7.21 5.07
N VAL A 145 -2.24 6.16 5.70
CA VAL A 145 -2.45 5.90 7.14
C VAL A 145 -1.90 7.03 7.98
N TRP A 146 -0.70 7.53 7.67
CA TRP A 146 -0.08 8.65 8.37
C TRP A 146 -0.92 9.94 8.26
N ASN A 147 -1.42 10.25 7.07
CA ASN A 147 -2.27 11.42 6.87
C ASN A 147 -3.58 11.32 7.63
N LEU A 148 -4.20 10.13 7.62
CA LEU A 148 -5.39 9.87 8.42
C LEU A 148 -5.11 10.11 9.91
N HIS A 149 -4.03 9.51 10.45
CA HIS A 149 -3.62 9.70 11.83
C HIS A 149 -3.39 11.19 12.15
N ARG A 150 -2.67 11.91 11.31
CA ARG A 150 -2.40 13.35 11.49
C ARG A 150 -3.68 14.18 11.53
N VAL A 151 -4.68 13.87 10.69
CA VAL A 151 -5.96 14.58 10.70
C VAL A 151 -6.75 14.23 11.96
N LEU A 152 -6.82 12.96 12.35
CA LEU A 152 -7.48 12.52 13.59
C LEU A 152 -6.86 13.19 14.83
N ALA A 153 -5.54 13.27 14.91
CA ALA A 153 -4.83 13.87 16.04
C ALA A 153 -5.12 15.37 16.19
N ARG A 154 -5.22 16.09 15.07
CA ARG A 154 -5.41 17.56 15.06
C ARG A 154 -6.87 17.99 15.17
N LYS A 155 -7.80 17.11 14.84
CA LYS A 155 -9.22 17.48 14.74
C LYS A 155 -9.96 17.15 16.03
N SER A 156 -10.71 18.13 16.49
CA SER A 156 -11.65 18.00 17.61
C SER A 156 -12.99 18.55 17.19
N ASP A 157 -14.06 17.96 17.71
CA ASP A 157 -15.40 18.47 17.49
C ASP A 157 -15.66 19.70 18.37
N ALA A 158 -16.20 20.77 17.79
CA ALA A 158 -16.45 22.02 18.52
C ALA A 158 -17.59 21.89 19.55
N SER A 159 -18.58 21.02 19.28
CA SER A 159 -19.77 20.89 20.12
C SER A 159 -19.53 20.01 21.36
N THR A 160 -18.84 18.89 21.18
CA THR A 160 -18.56 17.90 22.22
C THR A 160 -17.18 18.06 22.85
N ARG A 161 -16.30 18.88 22.24
CA ARG A 161 -14.88 19.05 22.59
C ARG A 161 -14.07 17.75 22.56
N GLN A 162 -14.59 16.69 21.94
CA GLN A 162 -13.89 15.42 21.83
C GLN A 162 -12.86 15.46 20.71
N ASN A 163 -11.65 14.99 21.01
CA ASN A 163 -10.62 14.76 20.01
C ASN A 163 -10.91 13.48 19.20
N PHE A 164 -10.73 13.54 17.89
CA PHE A 164 -11.08 12.42 17.02
C PHE A 164 -10.19 11.20 17.24
N LEU A 165 -8.90 11.40 17.47
CA LEU A 165 -7.98 10.31 17.77
C LEU A 165 -8.38 9.58 19.05
N GLU A 166 -8.79 10.30 20.09
CA GLU A 166 -9.27 9.67 21.33
C GLU A 166 -10.54 8.84 21.14
N VAL A 167 -11.47 9.32 20.32
CA VAL A 167 -12.71 8.60 20.02
C VAL A 167 -12.39 7.29 19.31
N VAL A 168 -11.44 7.31 18.38
CA VAL A 168 -10.98 6.12 17.65
C VAL A 168 -10.21 5.18 18.58
N SER A 169 -9.36 5.68 19.48
CA SER A 169 -8.53 4.86 20.37
C SER A 169 -9.31 4.20 21.50
N LYS A 170 -10.43 4.79 21.94
CA LYS A 170 -11.34 4.20 22.92
C LYS A 170 -12.22 3.10 22.33
N ALA A 171 -12.34 3.03 21.00
CA ALA A 171 -13.10 1.99 20.34
C ALA A 171 -12.32 0.66 20.34
N PRO A 172 -13.01 -0.49 20.40
CA PRO A 172 -12.36 -1.79 20.28
C PRO A 172 -11.53 -1.91 19.00
N ILE A 173 -10.32 -2.45 19.12
CA ILE A 173 -9.45 -2.70 17.98
C ILE A 173 -10.04 -3.89 17.18
N PRO A 174 -10.25 -3.73 15.86
CA PRO A 174 -10.77 -4.82 15.03
C PRO A 174 -9.88 -6.05 15.08
N GLU A 175 -10.48 -7.25 15.08
CA GLU A 175 -9.79 -8.54 15.22
C GLU A 175 -8.56 -8.69 14.31
N LYS A 176 -8.69 -8.28 13.03
CA LYS A 176 -7.59 -8.28 12.04
C LYS A 176 -6.33 -7.52 12.45
N PHE A 177 -6.41 -6.64 13.44
CA PHE A 177 -5.29 -5.85 13.94
C PHE A 177 -4.86 -6.24 15.36
N GLN A 178 -5.59 -7.13 16.03
CA GLN A 178 -5.28 -7.53 17.41
C GLN A 178 -3.95 -8.28 17.51
N ASP A 179 -3.59 -9.08 16.51
CA ASP A 179 -2.32 -9.80 16.52
C ASP A 179 -1.13 -8.84 16.34
N ALA A 180 -1.29 -7.81 15.50
CA ALA A 180 -0.30 -6.73 15.40
C ALA A 180 -0.17 -5.97 16.73
N GLU A 181 -1.29 -5.69 17.41
CA GLU A 181 -1.28 -5.07 18.73
C GLU A 181 -0.54 -5.92 19.77
N LYS A 182 -0.81 -7.24 19.82
CA LYS A 182 -0.11 -8.17 20.71
C LYS A 182 1.39 -8.18 20.43
N GLN A 183 1.80 -8.17 19.17
CA GLN A 183 3.22 -8.14 18.78
C GLN A 183 3.89 -6.83 19.22
N ILE A 184 3.24 -5.68 19.02
CA ILE A 184 3.77 -4.38 19.45
C ILE A 184 3.92 -4.35 20.98
N ARG A 185 2.89 -4.74 21.73
CA ARG A 185 2.94 -4.78 23.21
C ARG A 185 4.03 -5.74 23.72
N SER A 186 4.19 -6.88 23.04
CA SER A 186 5.24 -7.85 23.39
C SER A 186 6.64 -7.30 23.11
N SER A 187 6.79 -6.46 22.09
CA SER A 187 8.07 -5.80 21.77
C SER A 187 8.39 -4.62 22.69
N GLU A 188 7.38 -3.94 23.25
CA GLU A 188 7.56 -2.84 24.21
C GLU A 188 7.86 -3.36 25.63
N GLY A 189 7.33 -4.52 26.02
CA GLY A 189 7.58 -5.14 27.33
C GLY A 189 8.94 -5.82 27.50
N GLY A 190 9.79 -5.86 26.46
CA GLY A 190 11.13 -6.46 26.52
C GLY A 190 12.26 -5.50 26.91
N ALA A 191 11.96 -4.22 27.15
CA ALA A 191 12.95 -3.19 27.46
C ALA A 191 13.15 -2.94 28.97
N ASP A 192 12.25 -3.44 29.83
CA ASP A 192 12.22 -3.11 31.27
C ASP A 192 12.81 -4.20 32.19
N ASP A 193 13.33 -5.31 31.64
CA ASP A 193 13.86 -6.44 32.42
C ASP A 193 15.40 -6.58 32.35
N ALA A 194 16.09 -5.46 32.15
CA ALA A 194 17.56 -5.36 32.15
C ALA A 194 18.06 -4.22 33.07
N GLY A 195 17.55 -4.17 34.31
CA GLY A 195 17.97 -3.24 35.35
C GLY A 195 18.08 -3.91 36.72
#